data_AF-A0A9N8JNK6-F1
#
_entry.id   AF-A0A9N8JNK6-F1
#
_cell.length_a   1.000
_cell.length_b   1.000
_cell.length_c   1.000
_cell.angle_alpha   90.00
_cell.angle_beta   90.00
_cell.angle_gamma   90.00
#
_symmetry.space_group_name_H-M   'P 1'
#
loop_
_entity.id
_entity.type
_entity.pdbx_description
1 polymer ?
#
loop_
_entity_poly.entity_id
_entity_poly.type
_entity_poly.pdbx_seq_one_letter_code
_entity_poly.pdbx_strand_id
1 'polypeptide(L)'
;MAPTVHPFHPFDLESRVKILPTGKLRKPDNQQKLSECALMEIMQFDCDVKQHKKHKNGIVVCEPIQRVFRRCKDGLMVETTAWETES
;
A
#
# COMPACT_ATOMS: atom_id res chain seq x y z
N MET A 1 -2.38 -18.11 -0.49
CA MET A 1 -1.64 -17.27 -1.45
C MET A 1 -2.50 -16.07 -1.79
N ALA A 2 -1.94 -14.87 -1.84
CA ALA A 2 -2.69 -13.71 -2.34
C ALA A 2 -3.03 -13.94 -3.82
N PRO A 3 -4.24 -13.58 -4.29
CA PRO A 3 -4.60 -13.70 -5.70
C PRO A 3 -3.68 -12.82 -6.55
N THR A 4 -3.32 -13.30 -7.74
CA THR A 4 -2.58 -12.50 -8.71
C THR A 4 -3.48 -11.35 -9.16
N VAL A 5 -3.13 -10.12 -8.77
CA VAL A 5 -3.85 -8.92 -9.19
C VAL A 5 -3.07 -8.30 -10.35
N HIS A 6 -3.77 -7.99 -11.45
CA HIS A 6 -3.12 -7.25 -12.54
C HIS A 6 -2.72 -5.85 -12.05
N PRO A 7 -1.49 -5.40 -12.30
CA PRO A 7 -1.07 -4.04 -11.96
C PRO A 7 -1.96 -3.04 -12.71
N PHE A 8 -2.18 -1.89 -12.09
CA PHE A 8 -2.99 -0.79 -12.62
C PHE A 8 -2.35 0.53 -12.22
N HIS A 9 -2.71 1.60 -12.93
CA HIS A 9 -2.17 2.93 -12.67
C HIS A 9 -2.69 3.47 -11.33
N PRO A 10 -1.90 4.16 -10.49
CA PRO A 10 -2.37 4.67 -9.19
C PRO A 10 -3.65 5.52 -9.27
N PHE A 11 -3.85 6.29 -10.34
CA PHE A 11 -5.10 7.06 -10.58
C PHE A 11 -6.37 6.20 -10.64
N ASP A 12 -6.26 4.94 -11.02
CA ASP A 12 -7.42 4.04 -11.06
C ASP A 12 -7.80 3.54 -9.66
N LEU A 13 -6.98 3.78 -8.63
CA LEU A 13 -7.16 3.24 -7.28
C LEU A 13 -8.54 3.54 -6.71
N GLU A 14 -9.02 4.78 -6.86
CA GLU A 14 -10.32 5.19 -6.31
C GLU A 14 -11.51 4.45 -6.97
N SER A 15 -11.41 4.11 -8.25
CA SER A 15 -12.42 3.30 -8.91
C SER A 15 -12.30 1.82 -8.53
N ARG A 16 -11.06 1.32 -8.45
CA ARG A 16 -10.72 -0.08 -8.12
C ARG A 16 -11.19 -0.47 -6.72
N VAL A 17 -11.00 0.39 -5.73
CA VAL A 17 -11.42 0.09 -4.36
C VAL A 17 -12.93 -0.09 -4.25
N LYS A 18 -13.73 0.56 -5.10
CA LYS A 18 -15.20 0.38 -5.08
C LYS A 18 -15.63 -1.01 -5.52
N ILE A 19 -14.75 -1.79 -6.14
CA ILE A 19 -15.02 -3.15 -6.63
C ILE A 19 -14.48 -4.16 -5.60
N LEU A 20 -15.35 -5.06 -5.14
CA LEU A 20 -14.99 -6.17 -4.26
C LEU A 20 -14.18 -7.22 -5.03
N PRO A 21 -13.42 -8.10 -4.33
CA PRO A 21 -12.74 -9.23 -4.96
C PRO A 21 -13.67 -10.16 -5.76
N THR A 22 -14.97 -10.14 -5.46
CA THR A 22 -16.02 -10.87 -6.19
C THR A 22 -16.42 -10.22 -7.53
N GLY A 23 -15.87 -9.05 -7.86
CA GLY A 23 -16.24 -8.23 -9.03
C GLY A 23 -17.47 -7.36 -8.82
N LYS A 24 -18.18 -7.49 -7.69
CA LYS A 24 -19.36 -6.67 -7.37
C LYS A 24 -18.94 -5.30 -6.81
N LEU A 25 -19.74 -4.28 -7.07
CA LEU A 25 -19.57 -2.99 -6.40
C LEU A 25 -19.87 -3.10 -4.90
N ARG A 26 -19.14 -2.33 -4.10
CA ARG A 26 -19.47 -2.08 -2.70
C ARG A 26 -20.82 -1.38 -2.61
N LYS A 27 -21.51 -1.54 -1.48
CA LYS A 27 -22.76 -0.81 -1.20
C LYS A 27 -22.52 0.70 -1.32
N PRO A 28 -23.49 1.50 -1.80
CA PRO A 28 -23.32 2.95 -1.97
C PRO A 28 -22.76 3.66 -0.74
N ASP A 29 -23.25 3.30 0.45
CA ASP A 29 -22.80 3.87 1.74
C ASP A 29 -21.31 3.61 2.05
N ASN A 30 -20.71 2.60 1.39
CA ASN A 30 -19.30 2.21 1.55
C ASN A 30 -18.43 2.64 0.36
N GLN A 31 -18.93 3.51 -0.53
CA GLN A 31 -18.19 4.05 -1.67
C GLN A 31 -17.67 5.47 -1.40
N GLN A 32 -17.22 5.74 -0.18
CA GLN A 32 -16.64 7.03 0.19
C GLN A 32 -15.37 7.35 -0.61
N LYS A 33 -15.06 8.65 -0.75
CA LYS A 33 -13.85 9.08 -1.45
C LYS A 33 -12.62 8.78 -0.61
N LEU A 34 -11.55 8.32 -1.24
CA LEU A 34 -10.32 7.96 -0.51
C LEU A 34 -9.68 9.19 0.15
N SER A 35 -9.78 10.36 -0.48
CA SER A 35 -9.27 11.63 0.05
C SER A 35 -9.96 12.10 1.35
N GLU A 36 -11.19 11.63 1.60
CA GLU A 36 -11.95 11.93 2.82
C GLU A 36 -11.61 10.96 3.97
N CYS A 37 -10.91 9.86 3.68
CA CYS A 37 -10.44 8.92 4.68
C CYS A 37 -9.18 9.43 5.40
N ALA A 38 -8.96 8.96 6.63
CA ALA A 38 -7.79 9.34 7.40
C ALA A 38 -6.51 8.86 6.69
N LEU A 39 -5.59 9.78 6.46
CA LEU A 39 -4.25 9.46 5.97
C LEU A 39 -3.38 8.99 7.13
N MET A 40 -2.78 7.83 6.95
CA MET A 40 -1.93 7.18 7.94
C MET A 40 -0.59 6.84 7.30
N GLU A 41 0.44 6.78 8.12
CA GLU A 41 1.80 6.47 7.69
C GLU A 41 2.34 5.27 8.48
N ILE A 42 3.15 4.45 7.82
CA ILE A 42 3.96 3.40 8.42
C ILE A 42 5.37 3.47 7.86
N MET A 43 6.34 3.45 8.75
CA MET A 43 7.74 3.25 8.38
C MET A 43 8.02 1.75 8.38
N GLN A 44 8.43 1.24 7.24
CA GLN A 44 8.93 -0.11 7.07
C GLN A 44 10.42 -0.07 6.79
N PHE A 45 11.09 -1.22 6.87
CA PHE A 45 12.50 -1.33 6.56
C PHE A 45 12.69 -2.53 5.64
N ASP A 46 13.35 -2.32 4.52
CA ASP A 46 13.82 -3.40 3.67
C ASP A 46 15.26 -3.74 4.06
N CYS A 47 15.46 -4.96 4.53
CA CYS A 47 16.70 -5.38 5.17
C CYS A 47 17.37 -6.47 4.34
N ASP A 48 18.56 -6.15 3.84
CA ASP A 48 19.40 -7.04 3.06
C ASP A 48 20.71 -7.33 3.75
N VAL A 49 21.27 -8.53 3.52
CA VAL A 49 22.64 -8.84 3.89
C VAL A 49 23.58 -8.35 2.78
N LYS A 50 24.38 -7.32 3.07
CA LYS A 50 25.42 -6.81 2.15
C LYS A 50 26.79 -7.36 2.51
N GLN A 51 27.63 -7.64 1.51
CA GLN A 51 28.97 -8.16 1.73
C GLN A 51 29.84 -7.13 2.46
N HIS A 52 30.70 -7.58 3.39
CA HIS A 52 31.54 -6.69 4.19
C HIS A 52 32.96 -7.23 4.36
N LYS A 53 33.96 -6.34 4.28
CA LYS A 53 35.40 -6.73 4.29
C LYS A 53 35.84 -7.43 5.58
N LYS A 54 35.24 -7.09 6.73
CA LYS A 54 35.60 -7.64 8.05
C LYS A 54 34.69 -8.78 8.53
N HIS A 55 33.51 -8.95 7.93
CA HIS A 55 32.51 -9.90 8.39
C HIS A 55 32.20 -10.89 7.26
N LYS A 56 32.63 -12.15 7.43
CA LYS A 56 32.46 -13.21 6.42
C LYS A 56 30.99 -13.46 6.03
N ASN A 57 30.08 -13.25 6.98
CA ASN A 57 28.64 -13.42 6.77
C ASN A 57 27.94 -12.14 6.27
N GLY A 58 28.70 -11.07 5.96
CA GLY A 58 28.15 -9.77 5.60
C GLY A 58 27.68 -8.96 6.82
N ILE A 59 26.99 -7.86 6.52
CA ILE A 59 26.29 -7.00 7.49
C ILE A 59 24.84 -6.84 7.03
N VAL A 60 23.91 -6.71 7.97
CA VAL A 60 22.52 -6.37 7.66
C VAL A 60 22.44 -4.86 7.45
N VAL A 61 21.92 -4.44 6.31
CA VAL A 61 21.64 -3.04 5.97
C VAL A 61 20.14 -2.92 5.75
N CYS A 62 19.50 -2.03 6.51
CA CYS A 62 18.06 -1.80 6.45
C CYS A 62 17.79 -0.40 5.90
N GLU A 63 17.15 -0.34 4.73
CA GLU A 63 16.73 0.91 4.09
C GLU A 63 15.29 1.25 4.51
N PRO A 64 15.02 2.48 4.97
CA PRO A 64 13.67 2.87 5.37
C PRO A 64 12.76 3.02 4.14
N ILE A 65 11.53 2.50 4.26
CA ILE A 65 10.46 2.62 3.28
C ILE A 65 9.26 3.27 3.97
N GLN A 66 8.98 4.51 3.62
CA GLN A 66 7.76 5.18 4.05
C GLN A 66 6.60 4.70 3.17
N ARG A 67 5.55 4.16 3.80
CA ARG A 67 4.29 3.82 3.13
C ARG A 67 3.16 4.60 3.76
N VAL A 68 2.21 5.01 2.93
CA VAL A 68 1.00 5.71 3.37
C VAL A 68 -0.24 4.93 2.97
N PHE A 69 -1.29 5.05 3.78
CA PHE A 69 -2.54 4.33 3.58
C PHE A 69 -3.72 5.19 4.02
N ARG A 70 -4.85 5.00 3.33
CA ARG A 70 -6.13 5.59 3.70
C ARG A 70 -6.90 4.59 4.55
N ARG A 71 -7.26 5.01 5.78
CA ARG A 71 -8.14 4.25 6.68
C ARG A 71 -9.51 4.92 6.72
N CYS A 72 -10.49 4.22 6.19
CA CYS A 72 -11.85 4.71 6.08
C CYS A 72 -12.75 4.20 7.22
N LYS A 73 -13.91 4.86 7.43
CA LYS A 73 -14.80 4.58 8.57
C LYS A 73 -15.45 3.20 8.54
N ASP A 74 -15.60 2.61 7.36
CA ASP A 74 -16.16 1.27 7.14
C ASP A 74 -15.14 0.15 7.38
N GLY A 75 -13.93 0.49 7.81
CA GLY A 75 -12.84 -0.45 8.04
C GLY A 75 -11.99 -0.73 6.79
N LEU A 76 -12.31 -0.12 5.64
CA LEU A 76 -11.44 -0.18 4.47
C LEU A 76 -10.07 0.43 4.80
N MET A 77 -9.02 -0.35 4.60
CA MET A 77 -7.64 0.13 4.58
C MET A 77 -6.99 -0.20 3.26
N VAL A 78 -6.39 0.79 2.63
CA VAL A 78 -5.76 0.66 1.31
C VAL A 78 -4.45 1.43 1.33
N GLU A 79 -3.37 0.78 0.88
CA GLU A 79 -2.10 1.45 0.65
C GLU A 79 -2.25 2.45 -0.50
N THR A 80 -1.87 3.70 -0.26
CA THR A 80 -2.00 4.81 -1.21
C THR A 80 -0.66 5.46 -1.53
N THR A 81 0.48 4.82 -1.21
CA THR A 81 1.83 5.39 -1.38
C THR A 81 2.04 6.03 -2.75
N ALA A 82 1.91 5.26 -3.84
CA ALA A 82 2.05 5.78 -5.19
C ALA A 82 0.92 6.76 -5.58
N TRP A 83 -0.28 6.60 -5.01
CA TRP A 83 -1.40 7.49 -5.29
C TRP A 83 -1.16 8.90 -4.74
N GLU A 84 -0.61 9.06 -3.54
CA GLU A 84 -0.35 10.37 -2.94
C GLU A 84 0.90 11.08 -3.51
N THR A 85 1.84 10.32 -4.11
CA THR A 85 3.08 10.88 -4.66
C THR A 85 3.01 11.20 -6.15
N GLU A 86 2.14 10.53 -6.90
CA GLU A 86 2.02 10.68 -8.35
C GLU A 86 0.77 11.48 -8.79
N SER A 87 -0.13 11.84 -7.85
CA SER A 87 -1.36 12.61 -8.09
C SER A 87 -1.21 14.12 -8.00
#